data_AF-A0A2K8XLI6-F1
#
_entry.id   AF-A0A2K8XLI6-F1
#
_cell.length_a   1.000
_cell.length_b   1.000
_cell.length_c   1.000
_cell.angle_alpha   90.00
_cell.angle_beta   90.00
_cell.angle_gamma   90.00
#
_symmetry.space_group_name_H-M   'P 1'
#
loop_
_entity.id
_entity.type
_entity.pdbx_description
1 polymer ?
#
loop_
_entity_poly.entity_id
_entity_poly.type
_entity_poly.pdbx_seq_one_letter_code
_entity_poly.pdbx_strand_id
1 'polypeptide(L)'
;MHCKKQNILKGALIYSAGDTIAALLLDEFSWHRLLGMIFIGATFYAFEIPNYFDWIVKKTKNLQGLKATLTKTVLAIAYFNPLWIARHLLFIKLFSGNFEAIGFNLLEIAFWSFLVNIPISFIANYIIQNRFKLKWRFIGSAVFSAIMAIYYALSETIFS
;
A
#
# COMPACT_ATOMS: atom_id res chain seq x y z
N MET A 1 -15.64 -6.19 13.62
CA MET A 1 -14.76 -5.01 13.49
C MET A 1 -13.56 -5.25 14.39
N HIS A 2 -12.34 -5.35 13.88
CA HIS A 2 -11.19 -5.84 14.66
C HIS A 2 -9.94 -4.97 14.42
N CYS A 3 -10.00 -3.73 14.90
CA CYS A 3 -8.79 -2.91 15.04
C CYS A 3 -7.98 -3.47 16.22
N LYS A 4 -7.03 -4.35 15.95
CA LYS A 4 -6.09 -4.82 16.97
C LYS A 4 -4.98 -3.77 17.11
N LYS A 5 -4.60 -3.44 18.35
CA LYS A 5 -3.40 -2.61 18.65
C LYS A 5 -2.15 -3.06 17.87
N GLN A 6 -2.06 -4.37 17.60
CA GLN A 6 -1.01 -4.95 16.75
C GLN A 6 -0.99 -4.41 15.31
N ASN A 7 -2.13 -4.16 14.68
CA ASN A 7 -2.19 -3.64 13.31
C ASN A 7 -1.75 -2.18 13.25
N ILE A 8 -2.07 -1.38 14.28
CA ILE A 8 -1.62 0.00 14.42
C ILE A 8 -0.08 0.05 14.44
N LEU A 9 0.54 -0.73 15.33
CA LEU A 9 1.99 -0.77 15.46
C LEU A 9 2.67 -1.28 14.19
N LYS A 10 2.12 -2.35 13.58
CA LYS A 10 2.67 -2.93 12.35
C LYS A 10 2.54 -1.98 11.16
N GLY A 11 1.40 -1.32 11.03
CA GLY A 11 1.15 -0.34 9.97
C GLY A 11 2.09 0.84 10.09
N ALA A 12 2.18 1.43 11.29
CA ALA A 12 3.10 2.51 11.60
C ALA A 12 4.54 2.16 11.17
N LEU A 13 5.07 1.04 11.69
CA LEU A 13 6.46 0.65 11.46
C LEU A 13 6.78 0.30 10.01
N ILE A 14 5.94 -0.52 9.35
CA ILE A 14 6.28 -1.03 8.01
C ILE A 14 6.15 0.05 6.96
N TYR A 15 5.07 0.85 6.99
CA TYR A 15 4.89 1.93 6.02
C TYR A 15 5.91 3.04 6.23
N SER A 16 6.20 3.44 7.48
CA SER A 16 7.20 4.47 7.73
C SER A 16 8.61 4.00 7.37
N ALA A 17 8.97 2.75 7.67
CA ALA A 17 10.29 2.23 7.33
C ALA A 17 10.50 2.15 5.82
N GLY A 18 9.52 1.62 5.07
CA GLY A 18 9.60 1.54 3.61
C GLY A 18 9.73 2.92 2.96
N ASP A 19 8.88 3.86 3.38
CA ASP A 19 8.92 5.24 2.86
C ASP A 19 10.22 5.97 3.26
N THR A 20 10.72 5.76 4.48
CA THR A 20 11.97 6.39 4.94
C THR A 20 13.17 5.89 4.15
N ILE A 21 13.27 4.59 3.90
CA ILE A 21 14.35 4.04 3.08
C ILE A 21 14.27 4.62 1.66
N ALA A 22 13.07 4.66 1.07
CA ALA A 22 12.85 5.28 -0.24
C ALA A 22 13.25 6.76 -0.26
N ALA A 23 12.87 7.53 0.77
CA ALA A 23 13.19 8.95 0.88
C ALA A 23 14.70 9.20 1.06
N LEU A 24 15.39 8.34 1.81
CA LEU A 24 16.85 8.41 1.98
C LEU A 24 17.60 8.11 0.68
N LEU A 25 17.09 7.18 -0.14
CA LEU A 25 17.68 6.90 -1.45
C LEU A 25 17.51 8.07 -2.42
N LEU A 26 16.40 8.80 -2.34
CA LEU A 26 16.10 9.95 -3.19
C LEU A 26 16.65 11.29 -2.67
N ASP A 27 17.40 11.28 -1.56
CA ASP A 27 17.82 12.50 -0.84
C ASP A 27 16.64 13.46 -0.48
N GLU A 28 15.42 12.92 -0.38
CA GLU A 28 14.18 13.64 -0.04
C GLU A 28 13.73 13.41 1.42
N PHE A 29 14.64 12.98 2.29
CA PHE A 29 14.28 12.68 3.67
C PHE A 29 13.83 13.93 4.44
N SER A 30 12.71 13.81 5.14
CA SER A 30 12.26 14.83 6.09
C SER A 30 11.58 14.23 7.32
N TRP A 31 11.81 14.84 8.49
CA TRP A 31 11.18 14.42 9.74
C TRP A 31 9.65 14.54 9.71
N HIS A 32 9.13 15.55 9.01
CA HIS A 32 7.70 15.75 8.82
C HIS A 32 7.07 14.62 8.00
N ARG A 33 7.72 14.19 6.90
CA ARG A 33 7.31 13.02 6.10
C ARG A 33 7.28 11.76 6.93
N LEU A 34 8.36 11.48 7.68
CA LEU A 34 8.44 10.30 8.56
C LEU A 34 7.27 10.26 9.56
N LEU A 35 7.07 11.36 10.32
CA LEU A 35 6.00 11.42 11.33
C LEU A 35 4.61 11.34 10.70
N GLY A 36 4.41 11.98 9.55
CA GLY A 36 3.19 11.90 8.77
C GLY A 36 2.86 10.47 8.32
N MET A 37 3.84 9.76 7.77
CA MET A 37 3.66 8.39 7.31
C MET A 37 3.47 7.39 8.47
N ILE A 38 4.10 7.64 9.63
CA ILE A 38 3.78 6.92 10.88
C ILE A 38 2.31 7.13 11.24
N PHE A 39 1.84 8.38 11.25
CA PHE A 39 0.46 8.71 11.60
C PHE A 39 -0.55 8.06 10.66
N ILE A 40 -0.37 8.18 9.34
CA ILE A 40 -1.24 7.56 8.33
C ILE A 40 -1.22 6.03 8.43
N GLY A 41 -0.03 5.44 8.60
CA GLY A 41 0.16 4.00 8.77
C GLY A 41 -0.54 3.46 10.01
N ALA A 42 -0.46 4.20 11.13
CA ALA A 42 -1.08 3.87 12.41
C ALA A 42 -2.61 4.03 12.42
N THR A 43 -3.15 4.93 11.60
CA THR A 43 -4.57 5.30 11.61
C THR A 43 -5.32 4.73 10.41
N PHE A 44 -5.30 5.43 9.28
CA PHE A 44 -6.05 5.10 8.07
C PHE A 44 -5.73 3.68 7.59
N TYR A 45 -4.44 3.35 7.42
CA TYR A 45 -4.07 2.06 6.82
C TYR A 45 -4.28 0.88 7.76
N ALA A 46 -3.97 1.05 9.06
CA ALA A 46 -4.22 0.03 10.06
C ALA A 46 -5.72 -0.28 10.26
N PHE A 47 -6.60 0.67 9.91
CA PHE A 47 -8.04 0.49 9.98
C PHE A 47 -8.63 -0.04 8.66
N GLU A 48 -8.40 0.63 7.55
CA GLU A 48 -9.05 0.34 6.27
C GLU A 48 -8.63 -1.01 5.69
N ILE A 49 -7.33 -1.30 5.62
CA ILE A 49 -6.81 -2.47 4.90
C ILE A 49 -7.24 -3.78 5.55
N PRO A 50 -7.11 -3.99 6.89
CA PRO A 50 -7.56 -5.22 7.51
C PRO A 50 -9.08 -5.41 7.44
N ASN A 51 -9.85 -4.33 7.56
CA ASN A 51 -11.32 -4.39 7.46
C ASN A 51 -11.75 -4.76 6.03
N TYR A 52 -11.08 -4.21 5.01
CA TYR A 52 -11.35 -4.57 3.64
C TYR A 52 -11.00 -6.03 3.36
N PHE A 53 -9.86 -6.54 3.86
CA PHE A 53 -9.52 -7.96 3.72
C PHE A 53 -10.50 -8.89 4.44
N ASP A 54 -11.01 -8.51 5.61
CA ASP A 54 -12.09 -9.25 6.29
C ASP A 54 -13.38 -9.24 5.45
N TRP A 55 -13.72 -8.10 4.83
CA TRP A 55 -14.84 -7.99 3.91
C TRP A 55 -14.69 -8.88 2.66
N ILE A 56 -13.50 -8.94 2.05
CA ILE A 56 -13.21 -9.86 0.94
C ILE A 56 -13.52 -11.31 1.35
N VAL A 57 -13.04 -11.73 2.53
CA VAL A 57 -13.29 -13.10 3.03
C VAL A 57 -14.77 -13.37 3.21
N LYS A 58 -15.53 -12.43 3.78
CA LYS A 58 -16.98 -12.55 3.93
C LYS A 58 -17.71 -12.60 2.60
N LYS A 59 -17.35 -11.73 1.66
CA LYS A 59 -17.97 -11.65 0.32
C LYS A 59 -17.71 -12.91 -0.50
N THR A 60 -16.54 -13.53 -0.32
CA THR A 60 -16.12 -14.74 -1.06
C THR A 60 -16.41 -16.04 -0.32
N LYS A 61 -17.11 -16.01 0.82
CA LYS A 61 -17.43 -17.19 1.64
C LYS A 61 -18.16 -18.29 0.88
N ASN A 62 -19.05 -17.92 -0.05
CA ASN A 62 -19.86 -18.85 -0.83
C ASN A 62 -19.21 -19.26 -2.16
N LEU A 63 -18.03 -18.71 -2.48
CA LEU A 63 -17.30 -19.07 -3.69
C LEU A 63 -16.32 -20.20 -3.37
N GLN A 64 -16.14 -21.13 -4.31
CA GLN A 64 -15.20 -22.24 -4.17
C GLN A 64 -14.23 -22.32 -5.36
N GLY A 65 -13.13 -23.03 -5.16
CA GLY A 65 -12.13 -23.30 -6.18
C GLY A 65 -11.52 -22.04 -6.81
N LEU A 66 -11.25 -22.11 -8.11
CA LEU A 66 -10.58 -21.04 -8.87
C LEU A 66 -11.34 -19.72 -8.82
N LYS A 67 -12.69 -19.76 -8.86
CA LYS A 67 -13.53 -18.56 -8.79
C LYS A 67 -13.31 -17.79 -7.49
N ALA A 68 -13.20 -18.48 -6.36
CA ALA A 68 -12.91 -17.84 -5.08
C ALA A 68 -11.52 -17.19 -5.09
N THR A 69 -10.52 -17.91 -5.58
CA THR A 69 -9.13 -17.47 -5.65
C THR A 69 -8.98 -16.21 -6.49
N LEU A 70 -9.50 -16.21 -7.72
CA LEU A 70 -9.46 -15.06 -8.62
C LEU A 70 -10.25 -13.87 -8.06
N THR A 71 -11.45 -14.11 -7.52
CA THR A 71 -12.27 -13.02 -6.96
C THR A 71 -11.55 -12.32 -5.80
N LYS A 72 -10.91 -13.07 -4.89
CA LYS A 72 -10.16 -12.45 -3.78
C LYS A 72 -9.00 -11.58 -4.29
N THR A 73 -8.27 -12.07 -5.29
CA THR A 73 -7.14 -11.35 -5.89
C THR A 73 -7.60 -10.09 -6.60
N VAL A 74 -8.62 -10.18 -7.46
CA VAL A 74 -9.16 -9.03 -8.20
C VAL A 74 -9.73 -7.98 -7.24
N LEU A 75 -10.46 -8.40 -6.20
CA LEU A 75 -10.97 -7.46 -5.20
C LEU A 75 -9.86 -6.75 -4.43
N ALA A 76 -8.74 -7.44 -4.15
CA ALA A 76 -7.59 -6.82 -3.50
C ALA A 76 -6.90 -5.80 -4.42
N ILE A 77 -6.70 -6.13 -5.70
CA ILE A 77 -6.14 -5.19 -6.70
C ILE A 77 -7.07 -3.98 -6.89
N ALA A 78 -8.38 -4.21 -6.98
CA ALA A 78 -9.38 -3.15 -7.13
C ALA A 78 -9.43 -2.18 -5.94
N TYR A 79 -8.99 -2.61 -4.75
CA TYR A 79 -8.83 -1.74 -3.60
C TYR A 79 -7.60 -0.86 -3.71
N PHE A 80 -6.46 -1.43 -4.13
CA PHE A 80 -5.24 -0.67 -4.43
C PHE A 80 -5.29 -0.04 -5.82
N ASN A 81 -6.44 0.55 -6.17
CA ASN A 81 -6.65 1.25 -7.43
C ASN A 81 -5.86 2.57 -7.51
N PRO A 82 -5.87 3.25 -8.67
CA PRO A 82 -5.17 4.53 -8.84
C PRO A 82 -5.54 5.60 -7.80
N LEU A 83 -6.78 5.65 -7.30
CA LEU A 83 -7.17 6.62 -6.27
C LEU A 83 -6.49 6.35 -4.93
N TRP A 84 -6.33 5.07 -4.57
CA TRP A 84 -5.60 4.70 -3.35
C TRP A 84 -4.13 5.11 -3.46
N ILE A 85 -3.51 4.86 -4.62
CA ILE A 85 -2.11 5.24 -4.89
C ILE A 85 -1.95 6.77 -4.88
N ALA A 86 -2.83 7.50 -5.57
CA ALA A 86 -2.82 8.96 -5.58
C ALA A 86 -2.98 9.54 -4.17
N ARG A 87 -3.87 8.96 -3.35
CA ARG A 87 -4.02 9.35 -1.94
C ARG A 87 -2.73 9.12 -1.14
N HIS A 88 -2.04 8.01 -1.37
CA HIS A 88 -0.75 7.74 -0.73
C HIS A 88 0.31 8.77 -1.14
N LEU A 89 0.43 9.06 -2.44
CA LEU A 89 1.34 10.08 -2.96
C LEU A 89 1.01 11.48 -2.42
N LEU A 90 -0.27 11.80 -2.31
CA LEU A 90 -0.74 13.05 -1.72
C LEU A 90 -0.27 13.17 -0.26
N PHE A 91 -0.40 12.12 0.55
CA PHE A 91 0.10 12.16 1.92
C PHE A 91 1.62 12.37 1.98
N ILE A 92 2.38 11.67 1.13
CA ILE A 92 3.83 11.88 1.04
C ILE A 92 4.15 13.34 0.73
N LYS A 93 3.58 13.92 -0.35
CA LYS A 93 3.86 15.31 -0.73
C LYS A 93 3.37 16.32 0.31
N LEU A 94 2.22 16.07 0.94
CA LEU A 94 1.67 16.86 2.04
C LEU A 94 2.64 16.91 3.23
N PHE A 95 3.10 15.74 3.71
CA PHE A 95 3.97 15.66 4.88
C PHE A 95 5.44 16.00 4.56
N SER A 96 5.84 15.97 3.30
CA SER A 96 7.11 16.53 2.84
C SER A 96 7.11 18.05 2.71
N GLY A 97 5.95 18.72 2.88
CA GLY A 97 5.82 20.17 2.70
C GLY A 97 5.87 20.63 1.23
N ASN A 98 5.80 19.70 0.27
CA ASN A 98 5.84 20.00 -1.16
C ASN A 98 4.41 20.19 -1.69
N PHE A 99 3.77 21.28 -1.27
CA PHE A 99 2.38 21.58 -1.61
C PHE A 99 2.20 21.92 -3.10
N GLU A 100 3.20 22.49 -3.75
CA GLU A 100 3.14 22.85 -5.18
C GLU A 100 3.08 21.62 -6.10
N ALA A 101 3.65 20.50 -5.67
CA ALA A 101 3.56 19.23 -6.39
C ALA A 101 2.21 18.51 -6.22
N ILE A 102 1.29 19.04 -5.41
CA ILE A 102 -0.05 18.48 -5.21
C ILE A 102 -0.98 19.01 -6.29
N GLY A 103 -1.28 18.16 -7.28
CA GLY A 103 -2.21 18.48 -8.35
C GLY A 103 -2.82 17.25 -9.02
N PHE A 104 -3.54 17.48 -10.12
CA PHE A 104 -4.15 16.41 -10.92
C PHE A 104 -3.10 15.47 -11.55
N ASN A 105 -1.85 15.92 -11.69
CA ASN A 105 -0.71 15.10 -12.11
C ASN A 105 -0.52 13.86 -11.20
N LEU A 106 -0.86 13.94 -9.91
CA LEU A 106 -0.78 12.78 -9.01
C LEU A 106 -1.70 11.64 -9.42
N LEU A 107 -2.87 11.95 -10.00
CA LEU A 107 -3.79 10.93 -10.51
C LEU A 107 -3.23 10.25 -11.76
N GLU A 108 -2.58 11.01 -12.64
CA GLU A 108 -1.92 10.48 -13.83
C GLU A 108 -0.74 9.56 -13.45
N ILE A 109 0.14 10.02 -12.56
CA ILE A 109 1.24 9.20 -12.02
C ILE A 109 0.67 7.93 -11.39
N ALA A 110 -0.34 8.05 -10.54
CA ALA A 110 -0.95 6.90 -9.88
C ALA A 110 -1.61 5.92 -10.86
N PHE A 111 -2.19 6.41 -11.96
CA PHE A 111 -2.79 5.59 -13.00
C PHE A 111 -1.72 4.78 -13.75
N TRP A 112 -0.64 5.44 -14.19
CA TRP A 112 0.47 4.76 -14.86
C TRP A 112 1.20 3.79 -13.93
N SER A 113 1.48 4.21 -12.69
CA SER A 113 2.04 3.31 -11.67
C SER A 113 1.14 2.09 -11.47
N PHE A 114 -0.18 2.27 -11.38
CA PHE A 114 -1.10 1.14 -11.26
C PHE A 114 -0.98 0.18 -12.45
N LEU A 115 -1.05 0.70 -13.69
CA LEU A 115 -1.02 -0.11 -14.91
C LEU A 115 0.28 -0.92 -15.05
N VAL A 116 1.42 -0.26 -14.88
CA VAL A 116 2.75 -0.91 -14.96
C VAL A 116 2.88 -1.99 -13.89
N ASN A 117 2.23 -1.81 -12.75
CA ASN A 117 2.31 -2.72 -11.62
C ASN A 117 1.30 -3.84 -11.61
N ILE A 118 0.35 -3.88 -12.55
CA ILE A 118 -0.68 -4.93 -12.59
C ILE A 118 -0.06 -6.33 -12.50
N PRO A 119 0.98 -6.70 -13.28
CA PRO A 119 1.51 -8.06 -13.25
C PRO A 119 2.08 -8.45 -11.88
N ILE A 120 2.94 -7.60 -11.31
CA ILE A 120 3.60 -7.84 -10.02
C ILE A 120 2.57 -7.79 -8.89
N SER A 121 1.68 -6.79 -8.91
CA SER A 121 0.61 -6.63 -7.93
C SER A 121 -0.38 -7.79 -7.97
N PHE A 122 -0.65 -8.36 -9.13
CA PHE A 122 -1.51 -9.53 -9.26
C PHE A 122 -0.89 -10.74 -8.59
N ILE A 123 0.38 -11.04 -8.86
CA ILE A 123 1.09 -12.17 -8.24
C ILE A 123 1.17 -11.98 -6.72
N ALA A 124 1.57 -10.80 -6.24
CA ALA A 124 1.65 -10.50 -4.82
C ALA A 124 0.29 -10.64 -4.13
N ASN A 125 -0.77 -10.04 -4.67
CA ASN A 125 -2.11 -10.14 -4.10
C ASN A 125 -2.67 -11.57 -4.19
N TYR A 126 -2.35 -12.33 -5.23
CA TYR A 126 -2.70 -13.74 -5.32
C TYR A 126 -2.11 -14.54 -4.15
N ILE A 127 -0.82 -14.35 -3.86
CA ILE A 127 -0.14 -15.02 -2.75
C ILE A 127 -0.74 -14.59 -1.41
N ILE A 128 -0.86 -13.28 -1.18
CA ILE A 128 -1.38 -12.71 0.08
C ILE A 128 -2.80 -13.19 0.34
N GLN A 129 -3.68 -13.16 -0.66
CA GLN A 129 -5.10 -13.48 -0.45
C GLN A 129 -5.40 -14.98 -0.37
N ASN A 130 -4.53 -15.84 -0.89
CA ASN A 130 -4.81 -17.29 -0.98
C ASN A 130 -3.89 -18.15 -0.13
N ARG A 131 -2.66 -17.71 0.15
CA ARG A 131 -1.69 -18.47 0.94
C ARG A 131 -1.62 -17.96 2.38
N PHE A 132 -1.84 -16.68 2.64
CA PHE A 132 -1.73 -16.13 4.00
C PHE A 132 -3.04 -16.25 4.76
N LYS A 133 -2.93 -16.65 6.05
CA LYS A 133 -4.04 -16.55 7.02
C LYS A 133 -4.43 -15.08 7.17
N LEU A 134 -5.72 -14.80 7.39
CA LEU A 134 -6.26 -13.42 7.45
C LEU A 134 -5.45 -12.47 8.35
N LYS A 135 -5.00 -12.96 9.52
CA LYS A 135 -4.17 -12.20 10.48
C LYS A 135 -2.82 -11.72 9.94
N TRP A 136 -2.29 -12.36 8.89
CA TRP A 136 -0.99 -12.05 8.28
C TRP A 136 -1.12 -11.25 6.98
N ARG A 137 -2.32 -11.15 6.40
CA ARG A 137 -2.51 -10.47 5.10
C ARG A 137 -2.15 -9.01 5.13
N PHE A 138 -2.50 -8.33 6.23
CA PHE A 138 -2.13 -6.93 6.42
C PHE A 138 -0.61 -6.74 6.41
N ILE A 139 0.14 -7.59 7.13
CA ILE A 139 1.60 -7.53 7.13
C ILE A 139 2.15 -7.82 5.74
N GLY A 140 1.67 -8.88 5.09
CA GLY A 140 2.10 -9.22 3.72
C GLY A 140 1.89 -8.07 2.74
N SER A 141 0.74 -7.39 2.83
CA SER A 141 0.43 -6.23 2.01
C SER A 141 1.33 -5.03 2.33
N ALA A 142 1.54 -4.72 3.61
CA ALA A 142 2.38 -3.60 4.02
C ALA A 142 3.85 -3.81 3.62
N VAL A 143 4.37 -5.03 3.79
CA VAL A 143 5.74 -5.39 3.38
C VAL A 143 5.88 -5.30 1.87
N PHE A 144 4.90 -5.79 1.10
CA PHE A 144 4.90 -5.63 -0.35
C PHE A 144 4.95 -4.16 -0.75
N SER A 145 4.10 -3.31 -0.15
CA SER A 145 4.12 -1.86 -0.42
C SER A 145 5.48 -1.22 -0.09
N ALA A 146 6.10 -1.58 1.04
CA ALA A 146 7.42 -1.06 1.42
C ALA A 146 8.51 -1.46 0.42
N ILE A 147 8.51 -2.72 -0.04
CA ILE A 147 9.45 -3.19 -1.06
C ILE A 147 9.25 -2.42 -2.37
N MET A 148 8.00 -2.21 -2.80
CA MET A 148 7.72 -1.47 -4.02
C MET A 148 8.19 -0.01 -3.93
N ALA A 149 8.01 0.65 -2.77
CA ALA A 149 8.49 2.01 -2.56
C ALA A 149 10.02 2.10 -2.70
N ILE A 150 10.75 1.18 -2.08
CA ILE A 150 12.21 1.10 -2.19
C ILE A 150 12.64 0.81 -3.63
N TYR A 151 11.97 -0.12 -4.30
CA TYR A 151 12.26 -0.46 -5.70
C TYR A 151 12.11 0.74 -6.63
N TYR A 152 11.06 1.56 -6.48
CA TYR A 152 10.91 2.77 -7.29
C TYR A 152 11.98 3.80 -7.00
N ALA A 153 12.27 4.05 -5.73
CA ALA A 153 13.34 4.96 -5.35
C ALA A 153 14.67 4.53 -5.96
N LEU A 154 15.02 3.24 -5.86
CA LEU A 154 16.22 2.70 -6.50
C LEU A 154 16.22 2.88 -8.02
N SER A 155 15.10 2.56 -8.68
CA SER A 155 14.97 2.71 -10.13
C SER A 155 15.17 4.16 -10.56
N GLU A 156 14.62 5.11 -9.82
CA GLU A 156 14.79 6.54 -10.08
C GLU A 156 16.25 6.95 -9.87
N THR A 157 16.91 6.52 -8.79
CA THR A 157 18.32 6.86 -8.55
C THR A 157 19.31 6.28 -9.56
N ILE A 158 19.02 5.10 -10.13
CA ILE A 158 19.95 4.39 -11.02
C ILE A 158 19.77 4.81 -12.48
N PHE A 159 18.54 5.15 -12.88
CA PHE A 159 18.19 5.42 -14.27
C PHE A 159 17.86 6.90 -14.56
N SER A 160 18.06 7.80 -13.58
CA SER A 160 17.94 9.24 -13.75
C SER A 160 19.24 9.92 -14.18
#